data_AF-A0A9D8QX09-F1
#
_entry.id   AF-A0A9D8QX09-F1
#
_cell.length_a   1.000
_cell.length_b   1.000
_cell.length_c   1.000
_cell.angle_alpha   90.00
_cell.angle_beta   90.00
_cell.angle_gamma   90.00
#
_symmetry.space_group_name_H-M   'P 1'
#
loop_
_entity.id
_entity.type
_entity.pdbx_description
1 polymer ?
#
loop_
_entity_poly.entity_id
_entity_poly.type
_entity_poly.pdbx_seq_one_letter_code
_entity_poly.pdbx_strand_id
1 'polypeptide(L)'
;MKKVFVLMAFAALALIACKPTNTDDPNNPGGDDPKVEEYVQPITCDGKFDDWAKLDASKVYTAKNVEGSKHDALKLVKVYADKAFIFVYFEWDTEQIEWELDVEHVPFHIYLNADGKADTGGFGDQWSDACTEACFEGFLTNGTDIDSYDPGVYQWVGEANGSGWEWSDPAVLDAGSGICSGAGVNGKYELQIVRELYPLGTIADEFSIGFDIQQSWDTVGYLPNGEVTDDNPSGNVPSLKVVTVK
;
A
#
# COMPACT_ATOMS: atom_id res chain seq x y z
N MET A 1 -0.32 -28.46 16.13
CA MET A 1 -1.55 -28.64 15.32
C MET A 1 -1.28 -28.03 13.96
N LYS A 2 -1.40 -28.81 12.87
CA LYS A 2 -1.13 -28.34 11.50
C LYS A 2 -2.21 -27.33 11.12
N LYS A 3 -1.85 -26.06 10.96
CA LYS A 3 -2.76 -25.02 10.48
C LYS A 3 -2.73 -25.00 8.96
N VAL A 4 -3.93 -25.02 8.39
CA VAL A 4 -4.24 -25.07 6.97
C VAL A 4 -3.98 -23.69 6.38
N PHE A 5 -3.15 -23.60 5.34
CA PHE A 5 -3.05 -22.42 4.48
C PHE A 5 -4.39 -22.24 3.76
N VAL A 6 -5.13 -21.19 4.09
CA VAL A 6 -6.28 -20.76 3.30
C VAL A 6 -5.72 -19.91 2.17
N LEU A 7 -5.60 -20.52 0.99
CA LEU A 7 -5.38 -19.81 -0.26
C LEU A 7 -6.69 -19.08 -0.58
N MET A 8 -6.80 -17.78 -0.26
CA MET A 8 -7.88 -16.96 -0.81
C MET A 8 -7.59 -16.73 -2.29
N ALA A 9 -8.22 -17.53 -3.14
CA ALA A 9 -8.38 -17.20 -4.55
C ALA A 9 -9.39 -16.06 -4.63
N PHE A 10 -8.91 -14.82 -4.83
CA PHE A 10 -9.77 -13.74 -5.28
C PHE A 10 -10.28 -14.10 -6.68
N ALA A 11 -11.54 -14.51 -6.75
CA ALA A 11 -12.25 -14.56 -8.01
C ALA A 11 -12.30 -13.13 -8.55
N ALA A 12 -11.66 -12.90 -9.68
CA ALA A 12 -11.73 -11.65 -10.41
C ALA A 12 -13.19 -11.20 -10.51
N LEU A 13 -13.46 -9.95 -10.12
CA LEU A 13 -14.76 -9.31 -10.29
C LEU A 13 -15.13 -9.28 -11.78
N ALA A 14 -15.92 -10.27 -12.20
CA ALA A 14 -16.72 -10.19 -13.40
C ALA A 14 -18.13 -9.72 -13.00
N LEU A 15 -18.29 -8.41 -12.79
CA LEU A 15 -19.61 -7.80 -12.83
C LEU A 15 -20.04 -7.71 -14.30
N ILE A 16 -21.02 -8.54 -14.71
CA ILE A 16 -22.18 -8.14 -15.54
C ILE A 16 -23.23 -9.27 -15.60
N ALA A 17 -24.44 -8.89 -15.21
CA ALA A 17 -25.77 -9.43 -15.51
C ALA A 17 -26.25 -10.75 -14.87
N CYS A 18 -26.97 -10.61 -13.76
CA CYS A 18 -28.18 -11.40 -13.54
C CYS A 18 -29.17 -11.24 -14.71
N LYS A 19 -29.43 -12.33 -15.44
CA LYS A 19 -30.77 -12.66 -15.98
C LYS A 19 -30.88 -14.18 -16.19
N PRO A 20 -31.80 -14.89 -15.51
CA PRO A 20 -32.18 -16.22 -15.92
C PRO A 20 -33.33 -16.10 -16.93
N THR A 21 -33.05 -16.27 -18.22
CA THR A 21 -34.09 -16.65 -19.19
C THR A 21 -33.52 -17.57 -20.24
N ASN A 22 -33.78 -18.87 -20.07
CA ASN A 22 -33.82 -19.85 -21.16
C ASN A 22 -34.78 -19.36 -22.25
N THR A 23 -34.28 -19.22 -23.48
CA THR A 23 -34.98 -19.60 -24.71
C THR A 23 -33.95 -19.70 -25.83
N ASP A 24 -33.70 -20.91 -26.33
CA ASP A 24 -32.98 -21.16 -27.57
C ASP A 24 -33.76 -20.52 -28.74
N ASP A 25 -33.32 -19.35 -29.21
CA ASP A 25 -33.78 -18.76 -30.46
C ASP A 25 -32.75 -19.07 -31.57
N PRO A 26 -33.10 -19.90 -32.58
CA PRO A 26 -32.20 -20.28 -33.65
C PRO A 26 -31.90 -19.15 -34.66
N ASN A 27 -32.40 -17.92 -34.45
CA ASN A 27 -32.17 -16.78 -35.35
C ASN A 27 -31.35 -15.62 -34.76
N ASN A 28 -30.65 -15.82 -33.64
CA ASN A 28 -29.72 -14.79 -33.16
C ASN A 28 -28.39 -14.90 -33.95
N PRO A 29 -28.02 -13.91 -34.81
CA PRO A 29 -26.71 -13.91 -35.43
C PRO A 29 -25.72 -13.71 -34.29
N GLY A 30 -24.88 -14.71 -34.02
CA GLY A 30 -23.90 -14.66 -32.94
C GLY A 30 -23.13 -13.36 -32.98
N GLY A 31 -23.52 -12.43 -32.10
CA GLY A 31 -22.70 -11.27 -31.81
C GLY A 31 -21.44 -11.82 -31.19
N ASP A 32 -20.29 -11.43 -31.73
CA ASP A 32 -19.02 -11.66 -31.07
C ASP A 32 -19.15 -11.04 -29.67
N ASP A 33 -19.38 -11.89 -28.67
CA ASP A 33 -19.29 -11.46 -27.27
C ASP A 33 -17.94 -10.76 -27.13
N PRO A 34 -17.90 -9.51 -26.63
CA PRO A 34 -16.66 -8.79 -26.51
C PRO A 34 -15.70 -9.66 -25.70
N LYS A 35 -14.55 -9.99 -26.28
CA LYS A 35 -13.49 -10.73 -25.58
C LYS A 35 -13.13 -9.91 -24.35
N VAL A 36 -13.54 -10.36 -23.18
CA VAL A 36 -13.06 -9.82 -21.93
C VAL A 36 -11.59 -10.21 -21.87
N GLU A 37 -10.70 -9.23 -22.00
CA GLU A 37 -9.28 -9.47 -21.78
C GLU A 37 -9.11 -9.94 -20.33
N GLU A 38 -8.58 -11.15 -20.16
CA GLU A 38 -8.31 -11.72 -18.85
C GLU A 38 -7.25 -10.85 -18.17
N TYR A 39 -7.59 -10.31 -17.00
CA TYR A 39 -6.62 -9.57 -16.20
C TYR A 39 -5.50 -10.50 -15.76
N VAL A 40 -4.28 -10.19 -16.20
CA VAL A 40 -3.07 -10.89 -15.78
C VAL A 40 -2.40 -10.07 -14.70
N GLN A 41 -2.43 -10.58 -13.46
CA GLN A 41 -1.80 -9.93 -12.33
C GLN A 41 -0.26 -9.88 -12.51
N PRO A 42 0.36 -8.68 -12.43
CA PRO A 42 1.79 -8.53 -12.75
C PRO A 42 2.71 -8.99 -11.62
N ILE A 43 2.24 -8.96 -10.38
CA ILE A 43 3.01 -9.30 -9.16
C ILE A 43 2.19 -10.28 -8.32
N THR A 44 2.76 -11.41 -7.92
CA THR A 44 2.11 -12.34 -6.99
C THR A 44 2.70 -12.15 -5.60
N CYS A 45 1.91 -11.71 -4.63
CA CYS A 45 2.39 -11.50 -3.26
C CYS A 45 2.58 -12.83 -2.52
N ASP A 46 3.70 -13.52 -2.76
CA ASP A 46 4.02 -14.83 -2.18
C ASP A 46 5.38 -14.88 -1.46
N GLY A 47 6.04 -13.73 -1.33
CA GLY A 47 7.36 -13.60 -0.71
C GLY A 47 8.51 -13.98 -1.65
N LYS A 48 8.23 -14.15 -2.96
CA LYS A 48 9.25 -14.34 -4.00
C LYS A 48 9.26 -13.15 -4.96
N PHE A 49 10.25 -12.30 -4.79
CA PHE A 49 10.31 -10.98 -5.41
C PHE A 49 10.82 -10.95 -6.86
N ASP A 50 10.83 -12.08 -7.57
CA ASP A 50 11.42 -12.20 -8.93
C ASP A 50 10.54 -11.55 -10.01
N ASP A 51 9.25 -11.38 -9.74
CA ASP A 51 8.29 -10.69 -10.60
C ASP A 51 8.54 -9.18 -10.70
N TRP A 52 8.98 -8.53 -9.62
CA TRP A 52 9.39 -7.12 -9.63
C TRP A 52 10.47 -6.82 -10.67
N ALA A 53 11.39 -7.77 -10.92
CA ALA A 53 12.44 -7.63 -11.92
C ALA A 53 11.94 -7.79 -13.37
N LYS A 54 10.72 -8.30 -13.57
CA LYS A 54 10.08 -8.50 -14.89
C LYS A 54 9.25 -7.30 -15.33
N LEU A 55 8.94 -6.39 -14.41
CA LEU A 55 8.19 -5.16 -14.71
C LEU A 55 9.00 -4.22 -15.59
N ASP A 56 8.29 -3.37 -16.35
CA ASP A 56 8.92 -2.21 -16.97
C ASP A 56 9.40 -1.26 -15.86
N ALA A 57 10.71 -1.14 -15.70
CA ALA A 57 11.32 -0.31 -14.67
C ALA A 57 10.92 1.17 -14.77
N SER A 58 10.47 1.66 -15.94
CA SER A 58 9.94 3.03 -16.08
C SER A 58 8.56 3.24 -15.44
N LYS A 59 7.90 2.14 -15.04
CA LYS A 59 6.60 2.11 -14.35
C LYS A 59 6.72 1.75 -12.88
N VAL A 60 7.94 1.52 -12.38
CA VAL A 60 8.20 1.20 -10.97
C VAL A 60 8.81 2.41 -10.29
N TYR A 61 8.03 3.01 -9.39
CA TYR A 61 8.45 4.18 -8.61
C TYR A 61 9.25 3.70 -7.42
N THR A 62 10.44 4.27 -7.19
CA THR A 62 11.37 3.78 -6.17
C THR A 62 11.82 4.90 -5.26
N ALA A 63 11.77 4.67 -3.95
CA ALA A 63 12.40 5.50 -2.94
C ALA A 63 13.47 4.69 -2.20
N LYS A 64 14.64 5.27 -1.98
CA LYS A 64 15.75 4.66 -1.22
C LYS A 64 16.08 5.55 -0.04
N ASN A 65 16.47 4.93 1.06
CA ASN A 65 16.96 5.66 2.21
C ASN A 65 18.20 6.47 1.83
N VAL A 66 18.20 7.75 2.16
CA VAL A 66 19.34 8.63 1.99
C VAL A 66 20.35 8.38 3.10
N GLU A 67 21.62 8.24 2.73
CA GLU A 67 22.71 8.01 3.67
C GLU A 67 22.76 9.13 4.72
N GLY A 68 22.87 8.74 6.00
CA GLY A 68 22.89 9.68 7.12
C GLY A 68 21.51 10.13 7.60
N SER A 69 20.42 9.58 7.07
CA SER A 69 19.09 9.75 7.65
C SER A 69 19.07 9.29 9.12
N LYS A 70 18.38 10.05 9.97
CA LYS A 70 18.17 9.68 11.38
C LYS A 70 17.25 8.47 11.54
N HIS A 71 16.32 8.30 10.60
CA HIS A 71 15.32 7.23 10.59
C HIS A 71 15.62 6.32 9.39
N ASP A 72 16.50 5.36 9.60
CA ASP A 72 17.10 4.57 8.53
C ASP A 72 16.64 3.12 8.50
N ALA A 73 15.71 2.68 9.36
CA ALA A 73 15.27 1.28 9.39
C ALA A 73 14.65 0.83 8.05
N LEU A 74 13.87 1.70 7.39
CA LEU A 74 13.32 1.44 6.06
C LEU A 74 14.35 1.80 4.98
N LYS A 75 14.79 0.81 4.19
CA LYS A 75 15.93 0.94 3.27
C LYS A 75 15.52 1.23 1.84
N LEU A 76 14.44 0.62 1.37
CA LEU A 76 13.98 0.68 -0.01
C LEU A 76 12.46 0.49 -0.04
N VAL A 77 11.76 1.28 -0.85
CA VAL A 77 10.38 1.03 -1.26
C VAL A 77 10.29 1.09 -2.78
N LYS A 78 9.50 0.18 -3.36
CA LYS A 78 9.06 0.20 -4.75
C LYS A 78 7.54 0.19 -4.79
N VAL A 79 6.98 0.96 -5.72
CA VAL A 79 5.55 1.01 -5.96
C VAL A 79 5.28 0.81 -7.45
N TYR A 80 4.35 -0.09 -7.76
CA TYR A 80 3.78 -0.28 -9.07
C TYR A 80 2.27 -0.28 -8.92
N ALA A 81 1.55 0.43 -9.79
CA ALA A 81 0.09 0.50 -9.71
C ALA A 81 -0.54 0.24 -11.06
N ASP A 82 -1.61 -0.54 -11.08
CA ASP A 82 -2.50 -0.70 -12.22
C ASP A 82 -3.94 -0.36 -11.84
N LYS A 83 -4.89 -0.66 -12.72
CA LYS A 83 -6.30 -0.34 -12.52
C LYS A 83 -6.93 -1.05 -11.32
N ALA A 84 -6.43 -2.23 -10.96
CA ALA A 84 -7.00 -3.07 -9.90
C ALA A 84 -6.26 -2.90 -8.57
N PHE A 85 -4.93 -2.79 -8.60
CA PHE A 85 -4.12 -2.81 -7.38
C PHE A 85 -3.03 -1.74 -7.35
N ILE A 86 -2.66 -1.37 -6.13
CA ILE A 86 -1.35 -0.76 -5.83
C ILE A 86 -0.50 -1.87 -5.22
N PHE A 87 0.63 -2.19 -5.86
CA PHE A 87 1.60 -3.11 -5.34
C PHE A 87 2.74 -2.34 -4.69
N VAL A 88 3.13 -2.75 -3.50
CA VAL A 88 4.23 -2.16 -2.74
C VAL A 88 5.21 -3.26 -2.39
N TYR A 89 6.49 -3.00 -2.61
CA TYR A 89 7.59 -3.80 -2.10
C TYR A 89 8.46 -2.95 -1.22
N PHE A 90 8.96 -3.49 -0.11
CA PHE A 90 9.90 -2.78 0.72
C PHE A 90 10.93 -3.67 1.38
N GLU A 91 12.08 -3.07 1.70
CA GLU A 91 13.16 -3.66 2.47
C GLU A 91 13.37 -2.86 3.75
N TRP A 92 13.56 -3.54 4.87
CA TRP A 92 13.90 -2.92 6.14
C TRP A 92 15.05 -3.65 6.84
N ASP A 93 15.70 -2.95 7.76
CA ASP A 93 16.73 -3.48 8.62
C ASP A 93 16.11 -4.23 9.78
N THR A 94 16.20 -5.56 9.74
CA THR A 94 15.67 -6.43 10.79
C THR A 94 16.47 -6.35 12.08
N GLU A 95 17.68 -5.79 12.08
CA GLU A 95 18.49 -5.65 13.29
C GLU A 95 18.15 -4.38 14.06
N GLN A 96 17.78 -3.31 13.36
CA GLN A 96 17.36 -2.05 14.00
C GLN A 96 15.97 -2.12 14.64
N ILE A 97 15.11 -3.00 14.12
CA ILE A 97 13.85 -3.32 14.78
C ILE A 97 14.18 -4.32 15.89
N GLU A 98 14.43 -3.81 17.10
CA GLU A 98 14.74 -4.67 18.23
C GLU A 98 13.55 -5.59 18.55
N TRP A 99 13.68 -6.84 18.13
CA TRP A 99 12.75 -7.95 18.40
C TRP A 99 12.57 -8.28 19.89
N GLU A 100 13.17 -7.53 20.81
CA GLU A 100 13.11 -7.78 22.26
C GLU A 100 12.28 -6.74 23.02
N LEU A 101 11.96 -5.58 22.43
CA LEU A 101 11.24 -4.49 23.11
C LEU A 101 9.78 -4.32 22.69
N ASP A 102 9.38 -4.81 21.51
CA ASP A 102 8.00 -4.71 20.99
C ASP A 102 7.65 -5.92 20.09
N VAL A 103 8.05 -7.11 20.55
CA VAL A 103 8.18 -8.37 19.78
C VAL A 103 6.92 -8.80 19.04
N GLU A 104 5.75 -8.35 19.47
CA GLU A 104 4.49 -8.90 18.97
C GLU A 104 3.99 -8.19 17.71
N HIS A 105 4.33 -6.91 17.50
CA HIS A 105 3.67 -6.07 16.50
C HIS A 105 4.62 -4.99 15.97
N VAL A 106 5.19 -5.18 14.78
CA VAL A 106 5.93 -4.12 14.07
C VAL A 106 4.93 -3.26 13.29
N PRO A 107 4.61 -2.03 13.72
CA PRO A 107 3.64 -1.19 13.02
C PRO A 107 4.24 -0.67 11.72
N PHE A 108 3.44 -0.72 10.67
CA PHE A 108 3.77 -0.19 9.36
C PHE A 108 2.59 0.62 8.85
N HIS A 109 2.87 1.86 8.47
CA HIS A 109 1.85 2.74 7.92
C HIS A 109 2.08 3.01 6.44
N ILE A 110 0.96 3.07 5.72
CA ILE A 110 0.92 3.59 4.35
C ILE A 110 0.08 4.86 4.37
N TYR A 111 0.65 5.95 3.92
CA TYR A 111 0.00 7.25 3.87
C TYR A 111 -0.33 7.57 2.42
N LEU A 112 -1.60 7.83 2.13
CA LEU A 112 -2.09 7.99 0.77
C LEU A 112 -2.74 9.37 0.59
N ASN A 113 -2.21 10.14 -0.35
CA ASN A 113 -2.94 11.21 -1.02
C ASN A 113 -3.62 10.59 -2.24
N ALA A 114 -4.86 10.12 -2.06
CA ALA A 114 -5.52 9.27 -3.03
C ALA A 114 -6.08 10.06 -4.21
N ASP A 115 -6.50 11.31 -4.00
CA ASP A 115 -7.04 12.16 -5.04
C ASP A 115 -5.97 12.94 -5.83
N GLY A 116 -4.72 12.90 -5.37
CA GLY A 116 -3.55 13.49 -6.01
C GLY A 116 -3.48 15.01 -5.91
N LYS A 117 -4.31 15.64 -5.08
CA LYS A 117 -4.34 17.09 -4.93
C LYS A 117 -3.45 17.54 -3.78
N ALA A 118 -2.81 18.70 -3.95
CA ALA A 118 -1.90 19.23 -2.96
C ALA A 118 -2.60 20.06 -1.87
N ASP A 119 -3.90 20.33 -2.03
CA ASP A 119 -4.69 21.19 -1.14
C ASP A 119 -5.77 20.43 -0.36
N THR A 120 -5.78 19.10 -0.46
CA THR A 120 -6.63 18.16 0.31
C THR A 120 -5.78 17.42 1.33
N GLY A 121 -6.40 16.81 2.35
CA GLY A 121 -5.69 16.03 3.37
C GLY A 121 -4.77 16.86 4.29
N GLY A 122 -3.86 16.20 5.00
CA GLY A 122 -2.91 16.82 5.92
C GLY A 122 -1.71 15.92 6.21
N PHE A 123 -1.29 15.86 7.47
CA PHE A 123 -0.14 15.09 7.95
C PHE A 123 1.22 15.50 7.35
N GLY A 124 1.66 16.73 7.64
CA GLY A 124 2.98 17.26 7.25
C GLY A 124 4.16 16.87 8.16
N ASP A 125 4.10 15.74 8.87
CA ASP A 125 5.09 15.40 9.90
C ASP A 125 6.35 14.75 9.29
N GLN A 126 6.20 13.73 8.45
CA GLN A 126 7.31 13.01 7.80
C GLN A 126 7.64 13.53 6.38
N TRP A 127 6.67 14.14 5.70
CA TRP A 127 6.85 14.63 4.32
C TRP A 127 6.67 16.14 4.23
N SER A 128 7.29 16.74 3.21
CA SER A 128 7.16 18.18 2.98
C SER A 128 5.80 18.58 2.39
N ASP A 129 5.04 17.62 1.87
CA ASP A 129 3.68 17.80 1.38
C ASP A 129 2.66 17.30 2.41
N ALA A 130 1.91 18.22 3.02
CA ALA A 130 0.84 17.90 3.96
C ALA A 130 -0.46 17.62 3.22
N CYS A 131 -0.52 16.53 2.46
CA CYS A 131 -1.68 16.24 1.60
C CYS A 131 -2.24 14.81 1.73
N THR A 132 -1.92 14.14 2.83
CA THR A 132 -2.38 12.76 3.08
C THR A 132 -3.84 12.74 3.48
N GLU A 133 -4.64 11.91 2.82
CA GLU A 133 -6.07 11.76 3.09
C GLU A 133 -6.37 10.49 3.91
N ALA A 134 -5.55 9.46 3.76
CA ALA A 134 -5.69 8.19 4.45
C ALA A 134 -4.39 7.69 5.07
N CYS A 135 -4.49 7.16 6.28
CA CYS A 135 -3.47 6.34 6.92
C CYS A 135 -3.97 4.88 6.95
N PHE A 136 -3.21 3.98 6.36
CA PHE A 136 -3.39 2.54 6.51
C PHE A 136 -2.49 2.10 7.64
N GLU A 137 -3.05 1.65 8.75
CA GLU A 137 -2.33 1.24 9.95
C GLU A 137 -2.48 -0.26 10.18
N GLY A 138 -1.36 -0.96 10.28
CA GLY A 138 -1.34 -2.39 10.54
C GLY A 138 0.02 -2.87 11.01
N PHE A 139 0.14 -4.17 11.20
CA PHE A 139 1.35 -4.81 11.71
C PHE A 139 1.92 -5.79 10.70
N LEU A 140 3.24 -5.81 10.54
CA LEU A 140 3.95 -6.72 9.63
C LEU A 140 4.23 -8.09 10.23
N THR A 141 4.13 -8.19 11.56
CA THR A 141 4.48 -9.38 12.32
C THR A 141 3.36 -9.72 13.30
N ASN A 142 3.30 -11.00 13.65
CA ASN A 142 2.42 -11.53 14.69
C ASN A 142 3.28 -12.40 15.59
N GLY A 143 3.84 -11.79 16.64
CA GLY A 143 4.98 -12.39 17.35
C GLY A 143 6.23 -12.39 16.46
N THR A 144 6.95 -13.52 16.44
CA THR A 144 8.23 -13.63 15.70
C THR A 144 8.07 -13.90 14.20
N ASP A 145 6.85 -14.18 13.75
CA ASP A 145 6.59 -14.53 12.36
C ASP A 145 6.07 -13.31 11.59
N ILE A 146 6.47 -13.20 10.32
CA ILE A 146 5.89 -12.24 9.38
C ILE A 146 4.45 -12.66 9.07
N ASP A 147 3.50 -11.73 9.21
CA ASP A 147 2.07 -11.96 8.95
C ASP A 147 1.61 -11.26 7.66
N SER A 148 0.43 -11.60 7.17
CA SER A 148 -0.21 -10.87 6.07
C SER A 148 -0.73 -9.53 6.58
N TYR A 149 -0.29 -8.44 5.94
CA TYR A 149 -0.68 -7.08 6.26
C TYR A 149 -2.08 -6.77 5.70
N ASP A 150 -3.06 -6.65 6.57
CA ASP A 150 -4.44 -6.23 6.26
C ASP A 150 -4.89 -5.13 7.25
N PRO A 151 -4.55 -3.86 6.94
CA PRO A 151 -4.59 -2.75 7.89
C PRO A 151 -6.01 -2.21 8.11
N GLY A 152 -6.18 -1.47 9.20
CA GLY A 152 -7.28 -0.51 9.31
C GLY A 152 -7.00 0.71 8.42
N VAL A 153 -8.05 1.31 7.87
CA VAL A 153 -7.93 2.57 7.10
C VAL A 153 -8.55 3.69 7.90
N TYR A 154 -7.79 4.75 8.09
CA TYR A 154 -8.14 5.91 8.87
C TYR A 154 -8.15 7.15 7.96
N GLN A 155 -9.17 7.98 8.10
CA GLN A 155 -9.30 9.21 7.34
C GLN A 155 -8.64 10.37 8.08
N TRP A 156 -7.95 11.26 7.37
CA TRP A 156 -7.55 12.56 7.92
C TRP A 156 -8.79 13.39 8.27
N VAL A 157 -8.93 13.79 9.53
CA VAL A 157 -10.05 14.62 10.01
C VAL A 157 -9.61 16.00 10.48
N GLY A 158 -8.31 16.29 10.40
CA GLY A 158 -7.75 17.59 10.71
C GLY A 158 -7.94 18.64 9.63
N GLU A 159 -7.36 19.81 9.87
CA GLU A 159 -7.36 20.90 8.90
C GLU A 159 -6.55 20.53 7.65
N ALA A 160 -6.96 21.06 6.49
CA ALA A 160 -6.24 20.83 5.25
C ALA A 160 -4.81 21.41 5.33
N ASN A 161 -3.81 20.66 4.85
CA ASN A 161 -2.38 20.99 5.02
C ASN A 161 -1.90 21.07 6.48
N GLY A 162 -2.66 20.46 7.40
CA GLY A 162 -2.29 20.38 8.81
C GLY A 162 -1.15 19.39 9.09
N SER A 163 -0.70 19.41 10.34
CA SER A 163 0.31 18.51 10.92
C SER A 163 -0.26 17.86 12.19
N GLY A 164 0.36 16.80 12.67
CA GLY A 164 -0.05 16.09 13.88
C GLY A 164 -0.97 14.88 13.63
N TRP A 165 -1.36 14.22 14.72
CA TRP A 165 -2.10 12.95 14.69
C TRP A 165 -3.62 13.17 14.76
N GLU A 166 -4.22 13.54 13.63
CA GLU A 166 -5.65 13.86 13.51
C GLU A 166 -6.36 12.89 12.56
N TRP A 167 -6.33 11.60 12.90
CA TRP A 167 -7.01 10.54 12.16
C TRP A 167 -8.38 10.22 12.75
N SER A 168 -9.30 9.70 11.92
CA SER A 168 -10.62 9.26 12.34
C SER A 168 -10.54 8.14 13.38
N ASP A 169 -11.29 8.25 14.48
CA ASP A 169 -11.47 7.16 15.45
C ASP A 169 -12.98 6.94 15.66
N PRO A 170 -13.55 5.78 15.28
CA PRO A 170 -12.87 4.58 14.77
C PRO A 170 -12.37 4.70 13.32
N ALA A 171 -11.62 3.69 12.87
CA ALA A 171 -11.25 3.50 11.48
C ALA A 171 -12.48 3.52 10.55
N VAL A 172 -12.31 4.04 9.34
CA VAL A 172 -13.37 4.03 8.31
C VAL A 172 -13.52 2.65 7.64
N LEU A 173 -12.47 1.84 7.69
CA LEU A 173 -12.47 0.44 7.32
C LEU A 173 -11.62 -0.32 8.32
N ASP A 174 -12.19 -1.36 8.94
CA ASP A 174 -11.51 -2.13 9.98
C ASP A 174 -10.38 -3.00 9.40
N ALA A 175 -9.37 -3.27 10.23
CA ALA A 175 -8.34 -4.26 9.92
C ALA A 175 -8.96 -5.65 9.68
N GLY A 176 -8.39 -6.42 8.75
CA GLY A 176 -8.96 -7.70 8.34
C GLY A 176 -10.09 -7.60 7.30
N SER A 177 -10.27 -6.44 6.66
CA SER A 177 -11.31 -6.19 5.65
C SER A 177 -11.01 -6.83 4.29
N GLY A 178 -9.76 -7.26 4.06
CA GLY A 178 -9.26 -7.75 2.79
C GLY A 178 -8.83 -6.64 1.83
N ILE A 179 -8.68 -5.39 2.30
CA ILE A 179 -8.18 -4.29 1.45
C ILE A 179 -6.72 -4.51 1.08
N CYS A 180 -5.92 -5.12 1.96
CA CYS A 180 -4.55 -5.49 1.68
C CYS A 180 -4.29 -6.97 1.94
N SER A 181 -3.30 -7.50 1.24
CA SER A 181 -2.68 -8.78 1.58
C SER A 181 -1.22 -8.72 1.18
N GLY A 182 -0.37 -9.48 1.87
CA GLY A 182 1.06 -9.46 1.60
C GLY A 182 1.80 -10.66 2.14
N ALA A 183 3.07 -10.74 1.78
CA ALA A 183 3.98 -11.78 2.20
C ALA A 183 5.41 -11.22 2.27
N GLY A 184 6.20 -11.76 3.19
CA GLY A 184 7.58 -11.33 3.36
C GLY A 184 8.49 -12.39 3.96
N VAL A 185 9.79 -12.14 3.82
CA VAL A 185 10.87 -12.99 4.33
C VAL A 185 12.16 -12.18 4.44
N ASN A 186 12.90 -12.37 5.53
CA ASN A 186 14.25 -11.81 5.74
C ASN A 186 14.36 -10.29 5.47
N GLY A 187 13.51 -9.47 6.09
CA GLY A 187 13.57 -8.01 5.94
C GLY A 187 13.06 -7.49 4.60
N LYS A 188 12.33 -8.32 3.85
CA LYS A 188 11.70 -7.97 2.59
C LYS A 188 10.23 -8.33 2.63
N TYR A 189 9.38 -7.50 2.04
CA TYR A 189 7.94 -7.71 2.02
C TYR A 189 7.35 -7.14 0.75
N GLU A 190 6.26 -7.74 0.29
CA GLU A 190 5.42 -7.23 -0.77
C GLU A 190 3.95 -7.34 -0.40
N LEU A 191 3.17 -6.36 -0.81
CA LEU A 191 1.74 -6.31 -0.60
C LEU A 191 1.01 -5.78 -1.83
N GLN A 192 -0.26 -6.12 -1.89
CA GLN A 192 -1.23 -5.55 -2.82
C GLN A 192 -2.34 -4.85 -2.04
N ILE A 193 -2.70 -3.66 -2.49
CA ILE A 193 -3.85 -2.87 -2.01
C ILE A 193 -4.92 -2.92 -3.09
N VAL A 194 -6.13 -3.38 -2.75
CA VAL A 194 -7.27 -3.44 -3.68
C VAL A 194 -7.87 -2.05 -3.83
N ARG A 195 -7.69 -1.42 -4.99
CA ARG A 195 -8.14 -0.02 -5.23
C ARG A 195 -9.64 0.14 -5.08
N GLU A 196 -10.41 -0.87 -5.47
CA GLU A 196 -11.89 -0.87 -5.40
C GLU A 196 -12.42 -0.92 -3.96
N LEU A 197 -11.62 -1.42 -3.00
CA LEU A 197 -12.00 -1.47 -1.59
C LEU A 197 -11.64 -0.19 -0.82
N TYR A 198 -11.03 0.80 -1.48
CA TYR A 198 -10.67 2.06 -0.84
C TYR A 198 -11.92 2.82 -0.35
N PRO A 199 -12.03 3.12 0.96
CA PRO A 199 -13.30 3.59 1.54
C PRO A 199 -13.56 5.09 1.31
N LEU A 200 -12.56 5.87 0.91
CA LEU A 200 -12.67 7.33 0.78
C LEU A 200 -12.92 7.80 -0.66
N GLY A 201 -13.36 6.90 -1.54
CA GLY A 201 -13.73 7.21 -2.92
C GLY A 201 -12.87 6.46 -3.92
N THR A 202 -12.41 7.17 -4.97
CA THR A 202 -11.59 6.57 -6.03
C THR A 202 -10.16 7.08 -5.93
N ILE A 203 -9.20 6.16 -5.86
CA ILE A 203 -7.79 6.51 -6.01
C ILE A 203 -7.57 6.97 -7.44
N ALA A 204 -7.01 8.17 -7.61
CA ALA A 204 -6.74 8.79 -8.90
C ALA A 204 -5.68 8.00 -9.71
N ASP A 205 -5.63 8.26 -11.02
CA ASP A 205 -4.59 7.73 -11.92
C ASP A 205 -3.20 8.26 -11.56
N GLU A 206 -3.13 9.44 -10.94
CA GLU A 206 -1.90 10.03 -10.37
C GLU A 206 -2.18 10.35 -8.91
N PHE A 207 -1.40 9.77 -8.00
CA PHE A 207 -1.54 9.90 -6.55
C PHE A 207 -0.16 9.97 -5.91
N SER A 208 -0.07 10.31 -4.61
CA SER A 208 1.20 10.20 -3.87
C SER A 208 1.06 9.31 -2.65
N ILE A 209 2.16 8.65 -2.30
CA ILE A 209 2.21 7.63 -1.26
C ILE A 209 3.49 7.74 -0.44
N GLY A 210 3.33 7.65 0.88
CA GLY A 210 4.40 7.66 1.88
C GLY A 210 4.32 6.41 2.75
N PHE A 211 5.44 6.07 3.38
CA PHE A 211 5.57 4.88 4.22
C PHE A 211 6.36 5.20 5.47
N ASP A 212 5.93 4.69 6.61
CA ASP A 212 6.78 4.63 7.79
C ASP A 212 6.69 3.24 8.47
N ILE A 213 7.76 2.92 9.19
CA ILE A 213 7.85 1.76 10.06
C ILE A 213 8.20 2.27 11.45
N GLN A 214 7.50 1.75 12.45
CA GLN A 214 7.60 2.23 13.82
C GLN A 214 8.12 1.15 14.77
N GLN A 215 8.58 1.62 15.92
CA GLN A 215 8.87 0.80 17.08
C GLN A 215 8.48 1.59 18.33
N SER A 216 7.74 0.97 19.25
CA SER A 216 7.26 1.66 20.46
C SER A 216 6.52 2.98 20.16
N TRP A 217 5.76 3.00 19.07
CA TRP A 217 5.01 4.15 18.55
C TRP A 217 5.86 5.34 18.08
N ASP A 218 7.17 5.14 17.91
CA ASP A 218 8.07 6.11 17.29
C ASP A 218 8.49 5.64 15.90
N THR A 219 8.48 6.55 14.91
CA THR A 219 9.04 6.26 13.58
C THR A 219 10.52 5.91 13.70
N VAL A 220 10.92 4.74 13.19
CA VAL A 220 12.33 4.30 13.09
C VAL A 220 12.83 4.26 11.64
N GLY A 221 11.91 4.29 10.68
CA GLY A 221 12.25 4.48 9.27
C GLY A 221 11.07 5.05 8.50
N TYR A 222 11.32 5.94 7.54
CA TYR A 222 10.29 6.42 6.64
C TYR A 222 10.85 6.67 5.24
N LEU A 223 10.00 6.51 4.23
CA LEU A 223 10.31 6.79 2.83
C LEU A 223 9.11 7.41 2.10
N PRO A 224 9.34 8.30 1.12
CA PRO A 224 10.65 8.85 0.73
C PRO A 224 11.24 9.79 1.79
N ASN A 225 12.57 9.85 1.85
CA ASN A 225 13.32 10.83 2.64
C ASN A 225 14.42 11.47 1.77
N GLY A 226 14.99 12.57 2.25
CA GLY A 226 15.96 13.41 1.58
C GLY A 226 17.22 13.64 2.41
N GLU A 227 18.16 14.38 1.82
CA GLU A 227 19.39 14.77 2.49
C GLU A 227 19.10 15.72 3.66
N VAL A 228 19.71 15.43 4.82
CA VAL A 228 19.68 16.31 5.99
C VAL A 228 20.63 17.48 5.75
N THR A 229 20.09 18.69 5.76
CA THR A 229 20.84 19.94 5.57
C THR A 229 20.40 20.98 6.60
N ASP A 230 21.11 22.10 6.71
CA ASP A 230 20.72 23.19 7.62
C ASP A 230 19.32 23.75 7.30
N ASP A 231 18.93 23.76 6.01
CA ASP A 231 17.61 24.23 5.53
C ASP A 231 16.54 23.12 5.54
N ASN A 232 16.96 21.85 5.68
CA ASN A 232 16.08 20.69 5.81
C ASN A 232 16.60 19.74 6.90
N PRO A 233 16.49 20.13 8.19
CA PRO A 233 17.11 19.38 9.28
C PRO A 233 16.46 18.01 9.52
N SER A 234 15.23 17.81 9.00
CA SER A 234 14.52 16.53 9.12
C SER A 234 14.71 15.64 7.90
N GLY A 235 15.25 16.15 6.79
CA GLY A 235 15.35 15.42 5.52
C GLY A 235 13.98 15.17 4.86
N ASN A 236 12.95 15.98 5.19
CA ASN A 236 11.62 15.77 4.65
C ASN A 236 11.59 16.14 3.16
N VAL A 237 10.97 15.29 2.35
CA VAL A 237 10.74 15.49 0.91
C VAL A 237 9.28 15.19 0.58
N PRO A 238 8.79 15.53 -0.62
CA PRO A 238 7.44 15.16 -0.98
C PRO A 238 7.27 13.63 -1.02
N SER A 239 6.05 13.18 -0.74
CA SER A 239 5.63 11.79 -0.89
C SER A 239 5.86 11.27 -2.32
N LEU A 240 5.97 9.95 -2.49
CA LEU A 240 6.32 9.35 -3.77
C LEU A 240 5.14 9.48 -4.74
N LYS A 241 5.30 10.23 -5.82
CA LYS A 241 4.28 10.33 -6.89
C LYS A 241 4.25 9.07 -7.74
N VAL A 242 3.07 8.51 -7.94
CA VAL A 242 2.83 7.25 -8.66
C VAL A 242 1.76 7.47 -9.74
N VAL A 243 1.99 6.91 -10.92
CA VAL A 243 1.01 6.91 -12.02
C VAL A 243 0.58 5.49 -12.33
N THR A 244 -0.73 5.27 -12.35
CA THR A 244 -1.38 4.01 -12.71
C THR A 244 -1.07 3.61 -14.15
N VAL A 245 -0.66 2.36 -14.33
CA VAL A 245 -0.48 1.73 -15.65
C VAL A 245 -1.85 1.44 -16.27
N LYS A 246 -2.01 1.78 -17.55
CA LYS A 246 -3.28 1.71 -18.29
C LYS A 246 -3.44 0.45 -19.09
#